data_AF-A0A4R1MHT6-F1
#
_entry.id   AF-A0A4R1MHT6-F1
#
_cell.length_a   1.000
_cell.length_b   1.000
_cell.length_c   1.000
_cell.angle_alpha   90.00
_cell.angle_beta   90.00
_cell.angle_gamma   90.00
#
_symmetry.space_group_name_H-M   'P 1'
#
loop_
_entity.id
_entity.type
_entity.pdbx_description
1 polymer ?
#
loop_
_entity_poly.entity_id
_entity_poly.type
_entity_poly.pdbx_seq_one_letter_code
_entity_poly.pdbx_strand_id
1 'polypeptide(L)'
;MSVIARRSRAAARNKNLLALTRQKKEGNVVWINRALKSVPLKGIKEHSFVLLIGGADPLSFRLRLAQAHVRSDMSPSSWSQAMFVGVKSKAATKDTEVTSVSLSPDAWYPPDGFAPICNAIQTSTLAHIDSPEQYPNLALIVWPVAGEAIQASLTQLRRERMSIDLSSLLLRWIGYAWGCGVPSNPLGEGFGMPSAAMLETAYAANGFDLTPGLESRSSCPEAIWQSASWWHEYYNKDVENPQYIYGAFTREHYLVDASYFPSGG
;
A
#
# COMPACT_ATOMS: atom_id res chain seq x y z
N MET A 1 19.74 13.15 -4.11
CA MET A 1 18.75 14.24 -3.97
C MET A 1 17.71 13.76 -2.96
N SER A 2 17.49 14.48 -1.85
CA SER A 2 16.50 14.08 -0.84
C SER A 2 15.10 14.17 -1.42
N VAL A 3 14.23 13.20 -1.13
CA VAL A 3 12.78 13.33 -1.38
C VAL A 3 12.26 14.54 -0.59
N ILE A 4 11.60 15.48 -1.29
CA ILE A 4 10.94 16.63 -0.69
C ILE A 4 9.44 16.33 -0.65
N ALA A 5 8.94 15.90 0.51
CA ALA A 5 7.51 15.77 0.74
C ALA A 5 6.91 17.15 1.05
N ARG A 6 5.97 17.60 0.22
CA ARG A 6 5.14 18.78 0.54
C ARG A 6 4.25 18.45 1.73
N ARG A 7 4.05 19.43 2.60
CA ARG A 7 3.12 19.30 3.74
C ARG A 7 1.71 19.69 3.31
N SER A 8 0.73 18.94 3.81
CA SER A 8 -0.67 19.34 3.69
C SER A 8 -0.91 20.65 4.44
N ARG A 9 -1.91 21.42 3.97
CA ARG A 9 -2.42 22.62 4.67
C ARG A 9 -3.58 22.32 5.61
N ALA A 10 -4.07 21.07 5.65
CA ALA A 10 -5.22 20.70 6.48
C ALA A 10 -4.91 20.93 7.97
N ALA A 11 -5.84 21.58 8.66
CA ALA A 11 -5.69 21.90 10.08
C ALA A 11 -5.94 20.68 11.00
N ALA A 12 -6.64 19.66 10.51
CA ALA A 12 -6.97 18.45 11.26
C ALA A 12 -6.85 17.20 10.39
N ARG A 13 -6.71 16.05 11.06
CA ARG A 13 -6.72 14.74 10.40
C ARG A 13 -8.12 14.40 9.89
N ASN A 14 -8.18 13.69 8.77
CA ASN A 14 -9.40 13.17 8.18
C ASN A 14 -10.20 12.34 9.20
N LYS A 15 -11.38 12.84 9.59
CA LYS A 15 -12.27 12.19 10.56
C LYS A 15 -12.94 10.93 10.02
N ASN A 16 -12.93 10.73 8.69
CA ASN A 16 -13.50 9.56 8.02
C ASN A 16 -12.55 8.34 8.01
N LEU A 17 -11.34 8.48 8.55
CA LEU A 17 -10.44 7.35 8.82
C LEU A 17 -10.61 6.88 10.26
N LEU A 18 -11.34 5.78 10.43
CA LEU A 18 -11.73 5.27 11.74
C LEU A 18 -10.66 4.33 12.33
N ALA A 19 -10.25 4.58 13.57
CA ALA A 19 -9.48 3.60 14.31
C ALA A 19 -10.40 2.43 14.69
N LEU A 20 -10.13 1.24 14.16
CA LEU A 20 -10.95 0.05 14.39
C LEU A 20 -10.10 -1.03 15.04
N THR A 21 -10.14 -1.11 16.37
CA THR A 21 -9.38 -2.10 17.13
C THR A 21 -9.81 -3.53 16.78
N ARG A 22 -8.81 -4.40 16.66
CA ARG A 22 -8.98 -5.82 16.44
C ARG A 22 -9.68 -6.50 17.62
N GLN A 23 -10.62 -7.39 17.33
CA GLN A 23 -11.28 -8.23 18.33
C GLN A 23 -10.41 -9.44 18.68
N LYS A 24 -10.66 -10.04 19.85
CA LYS A 24 -9.92 -11.23 20.29
C LYS A 24 -10.10 -12.38 19.30
N LYS A 25 -8.99 -12.98 18.84
CA LYS A 25 -8.95 -14.07 17.83
C LYS A 25 -9.53 -13.68 16.46
N GLU A 26 -9.52 -12.39 16.13
CA GLU A 26 -9.98 -11.91 14.83
C GLU A 26 -8.86 -11.97 13.77
N GLY A 27 -9.08 -12.82 12.76
CA GLY A 27 -8.25 -12.85 11.54
C GLY A 27 -8.41 -11.60 10.68
N ASN A 28 -7.45 -11.36 9.79
CA ASN A 28 -7.40 -10.13 9.00
C ASN A 28 -8.58 -9.99 8.02
N VAL A 29 -9.07 -11.09 7.43
CA VAL A 29 -10.25 -11.03 6.54
C VAL A 29 -11.51 -10.63 7.30
N VAL A 30 -11.67 -11.11 8.53
CA VAL A 30 -12.81 -10.74 9.39
C VAL A 30 -12.75 -9.25 9.74
N TRP A 31 -11.56 -8.76 10.09
CA TRP A 31 -11.32 -7.33 10.34
C TRP A 31 -11.63 -6.47 9.10
N ILE A 32 -11.17 -6.87 7.90
CA ILE A 32 -11.44 -6.15 6.64
C ILE A 32 -12.95 -6.06 6.37
N ASN A 33 -13.71 -7.12 6.64
CA ASN A 33 -15.17 -7.09 6.50
C ASN A 33 -15.83 -6.08 7.44
N ARG A 34 -15.38 -5.98 8.68
CA ARG A 34 -15.87 -4.94 9.62
C ARG A 34 -15.49 -3.54 9.15
N ALA A 35 -14.27 -3.36 8.65
CA ALA A 35 -13.82 -2.11 8.06
C ALA A 35 -14.73 -1.70 6.89
N LEU A 36 -15.00 -2.59 5.93
CA LEU A 36 -15.91 -2.35 4.80
C LEU A 36 -17.32 -1.93 5.25
N LYS A 37 -17.85 -2.56 6.31
CA LYS A 37 -19.18 -2.24 6.86
C LYS A 37 -19.21 -0.92 7.62
N SER A 38 -18.10 -0.49 8.20
CA SER A 38 -18.01 0.75 8.97
C SER A 38 -18.04 2.02 8.10
N VAL A 39 -17.76 1.89 6.79
CA VAL A 39 -17.66 3.03 5.88
C VAL A 39 -19.03 3.37 5.25
N PRO A 40 -19.48 4.64 5.32
CA PRO A 40 -20.78 5.07 4.79
C PRO A 40 -20.76 5.30 3.26
N LEU A 41 -20.43 4.27 2.48
CA LEU A 41 -20.43 4.36 1.01
C LEU A 41 -21.85 4.36 0.43
N LYS A 42 -22.14 5.31 -0.48
CA LYS A 42 -23.40 5.43 -1.23
C LYS A 42 -23.43 4.66 -2.57
N GLY A 43 -22.32 4.07 -3.00
CA GLY A 43 -22.27 3.21 -4.19
C GLY A 43 -20.90 2.57 -4.35
N ILE A 44 -20.80 1.24 -4.23
CA ILE A 44 -19.48 0.59 -4.21
C ILE A 44 -18.72 0.67 -5.53
N LYS A 45 -19.43 0.72 -6.66
CA LYS A 45 -18.84 0.73 -8.00
C LYS A 45 -18.09 2.02 -8.33
N GLU A 46 -18.46 3.12 -7.68
CA GLU A 46 -17.82 4.43 -7.83
C GLU A 46 -16.52 4.56 -7.04
N HIS A 47 -16.17 3.52 -6.28
CA HIS A 47 -15.06 3.55 -5.35
C HIS A 47 -14.08 2.40 -5.61
N SER A 48 -12.85 2.63 -5.15
CA SER A 48 -11.74 1.71 -5.23
C SER A 48 -11.16 1.51 -3.84
N PHE A 49 -10.60 0.33 -3.59
CA PHE A 49 -10.15 -0.09 -2.27
C PHE A 49 -8.65 -0.32 -2.30
N VAL A 50 -7.92 0.43 -1.49
CA VAL A 50 -6.49 0.22 -1.24
C VAL A 50 -6.33 -0.31 0.17
N LEU A 51 -5.67 -1.45 0.29
CA LEU A 51 -5.27 -2.03 1.56
C LEU A 51 -3.79 -1.75 1.77
N LEU A 52 -3.44 -1.08 2.87
CA LEU A 52 -2.09 -1.00 3.38
C LEU A 52 -1.91 -2.08 4.44
N ILE A 53 -0.82 -2.83 4.34
CA ILE A 53 -0.46 -3.85 5.33
C ILE A 53 0.91 -3.52 5.91
N GLY A 54 1.13 -3.90 7.17
CA GLY A 54 2.43 -3.83 7.83
C GLY A 54 2.78 -5.16 8.46
N GLY A 55 3.78 -5.84 7.90
CA GLY A 55 4.27 -7.11 8.40
C GLY A 55 5.22 -6.98 9.60
N ALA A 56 5.30 -8.07 10.36
CA ALA A 56 6.17 -8.21 11.53
C ALA A 56 7.57 -8.78 11.20
N ASP A 57 7.75 -9.30 9.98
CA ASP A 57 8.99 -9.93 9.54
C ASP A 57 10.14 -8.91 9.26
N PRO A 58 11.41 -9.37 9.17
CA PRO A 58 12.55 -8.48 8.94
C PRO A 58 12.48 -7.65 7.66
N LEU A 59 11.94 -8.21 6.57
CA LEU A 59 11.80 -7.50 5.30
C LEU A 59 10.77 -6.39 5.45
N SER A 60 9.59 -6.70 6.00
CA SER A 60 8.57 -5.69 6.29
C SER A 60 9.08 -4.58 7.21
N PHE A 61 9.86 -4.91 8.24
CA PHE A 61 10.46 -3.91 9.12
C PHE A 61 11.43 -2.97 8.39
N ARG A 62 12.32 -3.49 7.54
CA ARG A 62 13.24 -2.66 6.73
C ARG A 62 12.48 -1.72 5.80
N LEU A 63 11.41 -2.19 5.18
CA LEU A 63 10.55 -1.36 4.33
C LEU A 63 9.83 -0.26 5.13
N ARG A 64 9.35 -0.58 6.34
CA ARG A 64 8.76 0.42 7.25
C ARG A 64 9.77 1.49 7.65
N LEU A 65 11.02 1.10 7.93
CA LEU A 65 12.11 2.02 8.27
C LEU A 65 12.50 2.92 7.09
N ALA A 66 12.59 2.39 5.87
CA ALA A 66 12.92 3.15 4.67
C ALA A 66 12.00 4.36 4.44
N GLN A 67 10.75 4.25 4.88
CA GLN A 67 9.72 5.29 4.76
C GLN A 67 9.77 6.35 5.87
N ALA A 68 10.64 6.22 6.89
CA ALA A 68 10.72 7.19 7.98
C ALA A 68 10.93 8.64 7.49
N HIS A 69 11.67 8.81 6.39
CA HIS A 69 11.96 10.13 5.81
C HIS A 69 10.75 10.88 5.25
N VAL A 70 9.63 10.19 4.97
CA VAL A 70 8.40 10.88 4.54
C VAL A 70 7.56 11.36 5.72
N ARG A 71 7.98 11.06 6.96
CA ARG A 71 7.31 11.49 8.19
C ARG A 71 8.08 12.61 8.88
N SER A 72 7.34 13.50 9.52
CA SER A 72 7.93 14.61 10.27
C SER A 72 8.60 14.19 11.58
N ASP A 73 8.18 13.06 12.15
CA ASP A 73 8.71 12.52 13.40
C ASP A 73 9.84 11.48 13.19
N MET A 74 10.19 11.18 11.93
CA MET A 74 11.19 10.18 11.55
C MET A 74 10.92 8.78 12.14
N SER A 75 9.71 8.50 12.63
CA SER A 75 9.39 7.16 13.09
C SER A 75 9.24 6.23 11.89
N PRO A 76 9.50 4.91 12.02
CA PRO A 76 9.15 3.97 10.96
C PRO A 76 7.66 4.07 10.60
N SER A 77 7.36 3.84 9.32
CA SER A 77 5.99 3.68 8.83
C SER A 77 5.30 2.51 9.54
N SER A 78 3.97 2.55 9.61
CA SER A 78 3.19 1.37 10.05
C SER A 78 2.98 0.35 8.93
N TRP A 79 3.29 0.73 7.67
CA TRP A 79 2.90 0.02 6.45
C TRP A 79 4.14 -0.42 5.66
N SER A 80 4.24 -1.71 5.33
CA SER A 80 5.30 -2.26 4.49
C SER A 80 4.86 -2.44 3.02
N GLN A 81 3.56 -2.50 2.74
CA GLN A 81 3.05 -2.77 1.40
C GLN A 81 1.67 -2.14 1.18
N ALA A 82 1.36 -1.82 -0.08
CA ALA A 82 0.06 -1.36 -0.53
C ALA A 82 -0.52 -2.33 -1.56
N MET A 83 -1.82 -2.58 -1.53
CA MET A 83 -2.49 -3.53 -2.43
C MET A 83 -3.80 -2.95 -2.92
N PHE A 84 -4.12 -3.18 -4.20
CA PHE A 84 -5.48 -2.98 -4.70
C PHE A 84 -6.33 -4.18 -4.30
N VAL A 85 -7.54 -3.95 -3.77
CA VAL A 85 -8.47 -5.02 -3.39
C VAL A 85 -9.66 -5.04 -4.34
N GLY A 86 -9.87 -6.18 -5.01
CA GLY A 86 -10.94 -6.40 -5.99
C GLY A 86 -12.32 -6.60 -5.38
N VAL A 87 -12.72 -5.73 -4.45
CA VAL A 87 -14.00 -5.83 -3.74
C VAL A 87 -15.15 -5.41 -4.64
N LYS A 88 -16.15 -6.29 -4.82
CA LYS A 88 -17.36 -6.03 -5.61
C LYS A 88 -18.62 -5.78 -4.78
N SER A 89 -18.58 -6.01 -3.46
CA SER A 89 -19.69 -5.81 -2.52
C SER A 89 -19.17 -5.31 -1.16
N LYS A 90 -20.01 -4.91 -0.20
CA LYS A 90 -19.53 -4.54 1.17
C LYS A 90 -19.09 -5.76 2.01
N ALA A 91 -18.52 -6.77 1.36
CA ALA A 91 -17.98 -7.97 1.95
C ALA A 91 -16.78 -8.46 1.12
N ALA A 92 -15.81 -9.04 1.82
CA ALA A 92 -14.67 -9.71 1.25
C ALA A 92 -14.57 -11.13 1.82
N THR A 93 -14.02 -12.05 1.05
CA THR A 93 -13.75 -13.44 1.45
C THR A 93 -12.26 -13.71 1.34
N LYS A 94 -11.82 -14.89 1.81
CA LYS A 94 -10.44 -15.34 1.61
C LYS A 94 -10.04 -15.39 0.14
N ASP A 95 -11.00 -15.60 -0.75
CA ASP A 95 -10.79 -15.68 -2.21
C ASP A 95 -10.86 -14.32 -2.91
N THR A 96 -11.13 -13.23 -2.18
CA THR A 96 -11.14 -11.89 -2.77
C THR A 96 -9.75 -11.56 -3.30
N GLU A 97 -9.68 -11.25 -4.59
CA GLU A 97 -8.43 -10.94 -5.27
C GLU A 97 -7.80 -9.66 -4.74
N VAL A 98 -6.48 -9.68 -4.64
CA VAL A 98 -5.66 -8.50 -4.40
C VAL A 98 -4.56 -8.43 -5.44
N THR A 99 -4.24 -7.22 -5.87
CA THR A 99 -3.18 -6.96 -6.85
C THR A 99 -2.12 -6.05 -6.24
N SER A 100 -0.85 -6.45 -6.34
CA SER A 100 0.29 -5.74 -5.77
C SER A 100 1.59 -6.13 -6.47
N VAL A 101 2.65 -5.38 -6.22
CA VAL A 101 4.03 -5.84 -6.43
C VAL A 101 4.62 -6.22 -5.07
N SER A 102 4.80 -7.52 -4.81
CA SER A 102 5.39 -8.06 -3.58
C SER A 102 6.91 -8.15 -3.69
N LEU A 103 7.59 -7.87 -2.58
CA LEU A 103 9.03 -8.07 -2.41
C LEU A 103 9.37 -9.41 -1.73
N SER A 104 8.38 -10.29 -1.61
CA SER A 104 8.55 -11.67 -1.14
C SER A 104 7.48 -12.58 -1.77
N PRO A 105 7.35 -12.63 -3.10
CA PRO A 105 6.42 -13.56 -3.73
C PRO A 105 6.80 -15.02 -3.47
N ASP A 106 5.79 -15.87 -3.42
CA ASP A 106 5.96 -17.33 -3.30
C ASP A 106 6.77 -17.91 -4.48
N ALA A 107 6.65 -17.30 -5.66
CA ALA A 107 7.46 -17.58 -6.83
C ALA A 107 7.94 -16.27 -7.48
N TRP A 108 9.26 -16.05 -7.51
CA TRP A 108 9.87 -14.80 -7.98
C TRP A 108 9.97 -14.70 -9.50
N TYR A 109 10.24 -15.82 -10.16
CA TYR A 109 10.57 -15.86 -11.58
C TYR A 109 9.89 -17.05 -12.23
N PRO A 110 9.61 -16.99 -13.55
CA PRO A 110 9.35 -18.17 -14.34
C PRO A 110 10.48 -19.20 -14.13
N PRO A 111 10.23 -20.50 -14.37
CA PRO A 111 11.21 -21.58 -14.18
C PRO A 111 12.59 -21.30 -14.83
N ASP A 112 12.61 -20.50 -15.89
CA ASP A 112 13.80 -20.18 -16.68
C ASP A 112 14.63 -18.98 -16.14
N GLY A 113 14.25 -18.39 -15.00
CA GLY A 113 15.08 -17.38 -14.31
C GLY A 113 15.07 -15.97 -14.91
N PHE A 114 14.14 -15.67 -15.83
CA PHE A 114 13.98 -14.33 -16.43
C PHE A 114 13.10 -13.41 -15.58
N ALA A 115 13.18 -12.10 -15.84
CA ALA A 115 12.33 -11.10 -15.18
C ALA A 115 10.83 -11.46 -15.32
N PRO A 116 9.96 -11.06 -14.35
CA PRO A 116 8.54 -11.39 -14.42
C PRO A 116 7.90 -10.85 -15.70
N ILE A 117 7.20 -11.73 -16.44
CA ILE A 117 6.50 -11.39 -17.69
C ILE A 117 5.36 -10.38 -17.52
N CYS A 118 4.95 -10.15 -16.27
CA CYS A 118 3.79 -9.34 -15.89
C CYS A 118 4.17 -7.97 -15.27
N ASN A 119 5.33 -7.42 -15.67
CA ASN A 119 5.89 -6.19 -15.09
C ASN A 119 5.92 -6.24 -13.54
N ALA A 120 6.33 -7.39 -12.98
CA ALA A 120 6.34 -7.69 -11.54
C ALA A 120 4.99 -7.61 -10.79
N ILE A 121 3.88 -7.27 -11.44
CA ILE A 121 2.57 -7.20 -10.80
C ILE A 121 2.03 -8.62 -10.59
N GLN A 122 1.70 -8.92 -9.35
CA GLN A 122 1.15 -10.20 -8.91
C GLN A 122 -0.30 -10.04 -8.49
N THR A 123 -1.05 -11.14 -8.64
CA THR A 123 -2.41 -11.27 -8.11
C THR A 123 -2.42 -12.45 -7.15
N SER A 124 -2.97 -12.23 -5.96
CA SER A 124 -3.19 -13.26 -4.94
C SER A 124 -4.59 -13.08 -4.35
N THR A 125 -4.91 -13.77 -3.26
CA THR A 125 -6.20 -13.65 -2.58
C THR A 125 -6.00 -13.23 -1.13
N LEU A 126 -6.98 -12.59 -0.48
CA LEU A 126 -6.85 -12.15 0.91
C LEU A 126 -6.44 -13.26 1.90
N ALA A 127 -6.60 -14.53 1.56
CA ALA A 127 -6.07 -15.66 2.34
C ALA A 127 -4.59 -15.50 2.71
N HIS A 128 -3.75 -14.96 1.80
CA HIS A 128 -2.30 -14.83 2.01
C HIS A 128 -1.92 -13.85 3.14
N ILE A 129 -2.85 -13.00 3.57
CA ILE A 129 -2.65 -12.03 4.66
C ILE A 129 -3.59 -12.30 5.82
N ASP A 130 -4.23 -13.46 5.94
CA ASP A 130 -5.25 -13.67 6.99
C ASP A 130 -4.66 -13.74 8.42
N SER A 131 -3.35 -14.02 8.56
CA SER A 131 -2.67 -14.10 9.87
C SER A 131 -2.43 -12.70 10.46
N PRO A 132 -3.04 -12.38 11.62
CA PRO A 132 -2.76 -11.14 12.33
C PRO A 132 -1.37 -11.10 12.98
N GLU A 133 -0.74 -12.24 13.23
CA GLU A 133 0.63 -12.31 13.74
C GLU A 133 1.63 -11.90 12.67
N GLN A 134 1.44 -12.38 11.44
CA GLN A 134 2.30 -12.02 10.32
C GLN A 134 2.07 -10.59 9.84
N TYR A 135 0.80 -10.17 9.76
CA TYR A 135 0.37 -8.83 9.31
C TYR A 135 -0.52 -8.16 10.35
N PRO A 136 0.08 -7.64 11.45
CA PRO A 136 -0.68 -7.00 12.52
C PRO A 136 -1.35 -5.69 12.11
N ASN A 137 -0.69 -4.94 11.23
CA ASN A 137 -1.10 -3.60 10.84
C ASN A 137 -1.89 -3.64 9.54
N LEU A 138 -3.09 -3.06 9.55
CA LEU A 138 -3.95 -2.95 8.39
C LEU A 138 -4.55 -1.54 8.29
N ALA A 139 -4.65 -1.00 7.08
CA ALA A 139 -5.51 0.14 6.78
C ALA A 139 -6.25 -0.10 5.47
N LEU A 140 -7.58 -0.15 5.54
CA LEU A 140 -8.43 -0.16 4.35
C LEU A 140 -8.83 1.28 4.05
N ILE A 141 -8.44 1.77 2.88
CA ILE A 141 -8.74 3.12 2.41
C ILE A 141 -9.64 3.01 1.18
N VAL A 142 -10.72 3.79 1.19
CA VAL A 142 -11.67 3.89 0.09
C VAL A 142 -11.45 5.19 -0.64
N TRP A 143 -11.16 5.09 -1.92
CA TRP A 143 -10.91 6.22 -2.80
C TRP A 143 -12.09 6.48 -3.74
N PRO A 144 -12.36 7.74 -4.09
CA PRO A 144 -13.50 8.15 -4.91
C PRO A 144 -13.23 7.96 -6.41
N VAL A 145 -12.70 6.79 -6.79
CA VAL A 145 -12.41 6.41 -8.18
C VAL A 145 -12.99 5.02 -8.43
N ALA A 146 -13.62 4.80 -9.57
CA ALA A 146 -14.23 3.50 -9.87
C ALA A 146 -13.20 2.37 -9.87
N GLY A 147 -13.41 1.34 -9.05
CA GLY A 147 -12.50 0.19 -8.94
C GLY A 147 -12.27 -0.55 -10.26
N GLU A 148 -13.30 -0.62 -11.12
CA GLU A 148 -13.17 -1.25 -12.45
C GLU A 148 -12.17 -0.51 -13.35
N ALA A 149 -12.12 0.83 -13.26
CA ALA A 149 -11.20 1.65 -14.03
C ALA A 149 -9.75 1.45 -13.56
N ILE A 150 -9.53 1.39 -12.24
CA ILE A 150 -8.23 1.07 -11.66
C ILE A 150 -7.77 -0.34 -12.05
N GLN A 151 -8.67 -1.33 -12.01
CA GLN A 151 -8.38 -2.71 -12.40
C GLN A 151 -7.98 -2.80 -13.89
N ALA A 152 -8.64 -2.04 -14.76
CA ALA A 152 -8.28 -1.96 -16.18
C ALA A 152 -6.87 -1.39 -16.37
N SER A 153 -6.54 -0.29 -15.68
CA SER A 153 -5.19 0.30 -15.71
C SER A 153 -4.12 -0.67 -15.17
N LEU A 154 -4.39 -1.37 -14.07
CA LEU A 154 -3.48 -2.41 -13.56
C LEU A 154 -3.27 -3.55 -14.57
N THR A 155 -4.33 -3.96 -15.27
CA THR A 155 -4.26 -4.97 -16.32
C THR A 155 -3.40 -4.52 -17.50
N GLN A 156 -3.48 -3.23 -17.86
CA GLN A 156 -2.60 -2.65 -18.88
C GLN A 156 -1.14 -2.60 -18.40
N LEU A 157 -0.88 -2.10 -17.18
CA LEU A 157 0.46 -2.01 -16.60
C LEU A 157 1.15 -3.38 -16.47
N ARG A 158 0.39 -4.47 -16.35
CA ARG A 158 0.93 -5.84 -16.40
C ARG A 158 1.55 -6.19 -17.73
N ARG A 159 1.10 -5.58 -18.83
CA ARG A 159 1.48 -5.89 -20.22
C ARG A 159 2.48 -4.91 -20.81
N GLU A 160 2.67 -3.74 -20.19
CA GLU A 160 3.58 -2.71 -20.67
C GLU A 160 4.59 -2.29 -19.57
N ARG A 161 5.72 -1.72 -19.99
CA ARG A 161 6.74 -1.15 -19.09
C ARG A 161 7.02 0.33 -19.38
N MET A 162 6.23 0.96 -20.26
CA MET A 162 6.45 2.33 -20.73
C MET A 162 6.10 3.36 -19.63
N SER A 163 4.95 3.18 -18.98
CA SER A 163 4.48 4.07 -17.92
C SER A 163 5.34 3.97 -16.66
N ILE A 164 5.67 2.73 -16.26
CA ILE A 164 6.57 2.42 -15.16
C ILE A 164 7.20 1.04 -15.36
N ASP A 165 8.51 0.94 -15.14
CA ASP A 165 9.24 -0.32 -15.14
C ASP A 165 9.34 -0.88 -13.70
N LEU A 166 8.30 -1.62 -13.31
CA LEU A 166 8.18 -2.19 -11.97
C LEU A 166 9.16 -3.35 -11.75
N SER A 167 9.56 -4.08 -12.79
CA SER A 167 10.58 -5.12 -12.67
C SER A 167 11.95 -4.55 -12.30
N SER A 168 12.34 -3.43 -12.92
CA SER A 168 13.58 -2.73 -12.56
C SER A 168 13.50 -2.12 -11.15
N LEU A 169 12.34 -1.57 -10.80
CA LEU A 169 12.09 -1.01 -9.46
C LEU A 169 12.12 -2.09 -8.37
N LEU A 170 11.54 -3.26 -8.65
CA LEU A 170 11.55 -4.44 -7.78
C LEU A 170 12.98 -4.84 -7.42
N LEU A 171 13.86 -5.03 -8.42
CA LEU A 171 15.25 -5.45 -8.18
C LEU A 171 16.01 -4.49 -7.27
N ARG A 172 15.79 -3.18 -7.45
CA ARG A 172 16.42 -2.16 -6.61
C ARG A 172 15.98 -2.27 -5.15
N TRP A 173 14.68 -2.46 -4.93
CA TRP A 173 14.11 -2.61 -3.59
C TRP A 173 14.49 -3.94 -2.94
N ILE A 174 14.63 -5.02 -3.70
CA ILE A 174 15.17 -6.30 -3.19
C ILE A 174 16.60 -6.10 -2.68
N GLY A 175 17.47 -5.46 -3.45
CA GLY A 175 18.86 -5.21 -3.04
C GLY A 175 18.95 -4.47 -1.71
N TYR A 176 18.12 -3.42 -1.55
CA TYR A 176 17.99 -2.71 -0.27
C TYR A 176 17.43 -3.59 0.84
N ALA A 177 16.31 -4.28 0.59
CA ALA A 177 15.62 -5.07 1.60
C ALA A 177 16.46 -6.25 2.10
N TRP A 178 17.27 -6.88 1.24
CA TRP A 178 18.19 -7.96 1.62
C TRP A 178 19.48 -7.44 2.24
N GLY A 179 19.83 -6.17 2.01
CA GLY A 179 21.09 -5.59 2.48
C GLY A 179 22.29 -6.06 1.66
N CYS A 180 22.06 -6.39 0.38
CA CYS A 180 23.10 -6.81 -0.55
C CYS A 180 23.61 -5.61 -1.35
N GLY A 181 24.93 -5.39 -1.39
CA GLY A 181 25.57 -4.28 -2.12
C GLY A 181 25.86 -3.06 -1.25
N VAL A 182 25.78 -1.84 -1.82
CA VAL A 182 25.83 -0.56 -1.10
C VAL A 182 24.41 0.04 -1.06
N PRO A 183 23.51 -0.47 -0.20
CA PRO A 183 22.10 -0.12 -0.28
C PRO A 183 21.84 1.25 0.35
N SER A 184 21.94 2.31 -0.45
CA SER A 184 21.23 3.55 -0.16
C SER A 184 19.72 3.28 -0.15
N ASN A 185 18.99 3.99 0.71
CA ASN A 185 17.53 3.89 0.75
C ASN A 185 16.96 4.31 -0.63
N PRO A 186 16.32 3.42 -1.41
CA PRO A 186 15.84 3.74 -2.76
C PRO A 186 14.84 4.89 -2.75
N LEU A 187 14.02 4.95 -1.70
CA LEU A 187 13.07 6.05 -1.53
C LEU A 187 13.81 7.38 -1.46
N GLY A 188 14.90 7.47 -0.68
CA GLY A 188 15.75 8.66 -0.57
C GLY A 188 16.45 9.07 -1.86
N GLU A 189 16.45 8.22 -2.89
CA GLU A 189 16.97 8.49 -4.23
C GLU A 189 15.88 8.82 -5.26
N GLY A 190 14.62 8.92 -4.83
CA GLY A 190 13.46 9.21 -5.68
C GLY A 190 12.81 7.97 -6.31
N PHE A 191 13.14 6.77 -5.82
CA PHE A 191 12.54 5.52 -6.28
C PHE A 191 11.48 5.03 -5.29
N GLY A 192 10.21 5.24 -5.64
CA GLY A 192 9.07 4.82 -4.83
C GLY A 192 9.01 3.32 -4.60
N MET A 193 8.27 2.89 -3.59
CA MET A 193 8.10 1.46 -3.32
C MET A 193 7.24 0.81 -4.41
N PRO A 194 7.59 -0.39 -4.92
CA PRO A 194 6.98 -0.93 -6.13
C PRO A 194 5.45 -1.04 -6.04
N SER A 195 4.94 -1.49 -4.90
CA SER A 195 3.51 -1.62 -4.64
C SER A 195 2.75 -0.29 -4.66
N ALA A 196 3.32 0.76 -4.06
CA ALA A 196 2.71 2.09 -4.04
C ALA A 196 2.87 2.82 -5.38
N ALA A 197 4.03 2.73 -6.01
CA ALA A 197 4.29 3.31 -7.32
C ALA A 197 3.40 2.69 -8.42
N MET A 198 3.12 1.39 -8.33
CA MET A 198 2.13 0.71 -9.17
C MET A 198 0.74 1.35 -9.01
N LEU A 199 0.27 1.51 -7.77
CA LEU A 199 -1.04 2.12 -7.49
C LEU A 199 -1.08 3.58 -7.94
N GLU A 200 -0.07 4.38 -7.61
CA GLU A 200 0.03 5.77 -8.06
C GLU A 200 -0.11 5.89 -9.58
N THR A 201 0.61 5.05 -10.32
CA THR A 201 0.55 5.05 -11.79
C THR A 201 -0.86 4.67 -12.30
N ALA A 202 -1.50 3.68 -11.68
CA ALA A 202 -2.85 3.27 -12.06
C ALA A 202 -3.92 4.33 -11.73
N TYR A 203 -3.82 5.02 -10.60
CA TYR A 203 -4.73 6.12 -10.24
C TYR A 203 -4.48 7.35 -11.11
N ALA A 204 -3.21 7.70 -11.38
CA ALA A 204 -2.85 8.82 -12.24
C ALA A 204 -3.37 8.65 -13.67
N ALA A 205 -3.37 7.42 -14.20
CA ALA A 205 -3.98 7.09 -15.49
C ALA A 205 -5.50 7.36 -15.53
N ASN A 206 -6.15 7.43 -14.37
CA ASN A 206 -7.56 7.77 -14.20
C ASN A 206 -7.76 9.21 -13.70
N GLY A 207 -6.75 10.07 -13.84
CA GLY A 207 -6.81 11.48 -13.47
C GLY A 207 -6.82 11.74 -11.96
N PHE A 208 -6.49 10.74 -11.14
CA PHE A 208 -6.47 10.85 -9.68
C PHE A 208 -5.04 10.78 -9.14
N ASP A 209 -4.62 11.80 -8.42
CA ASP A 209 -3.32 11.85 -7.76
C ASP A 209 -3.41 11.19 -6.38
N LEU A 210 -2.81 10.01 -6.21
CA LEU A 210 -2.91 9.24 -4.98
C LEU A 210 -1.94 9.78 -3.90
N THR A 211 -0.86 10.47 -4.31
CA THR A 211 0.16 11.05 -3.44
C THR A 211 0.56 12.48 -3.81
N PRO A 212 -0.35 13.48 -3.71
CA PRO A 212 -0.14 14.86 -4.18
C PRO A 212 0.98 15.63 -3.46
N GLY A 213 1.48 15.07 -2.35
CA GLY A 213 2.60 15.61 -1.60
C GLY A 213 3.98 15.15 -2.08
N LEU A 214 4.06 14.21 -3.02
CA LEU A 214 5.32 13.64 -3.52
C LEU A 214 5.39 13.70 -5.04
N GLU A 215 6.61 13.66 -5.59
CA GLU A 215 6.76 13.31 -7.01
C GLU A 215 6.18 11.92 -7.24
N SER A 216 5.33 11.75 -8.25
CA SER A 216 4.54 10.52 -8.45
C SER A 216 5.38 9.23 -8.49
N ARG A 217 6.64 9.31 -8.93
CA ARG A 217 7.57 8.17 -8.98
C ARG A 217 8.16 7.78 -7.62
N SER A 218 8.03 8.63 -6.60
CA SER A 218 8.52 8.45 -5.22
C SER A 218 7.43 7.96 -4.25
N SER A 219 6.29 7.47 -4.76
CA SER A 219 5.18 7.02 -3.91
C SER A 219 5.57 5.84 -3.01
N CYS A 220 5.06 5.82 -1.79
CA CYS A 220 5.24 4.74 -0.81
C CYS A 220 3.94 4.52 0.00
N PRO A 221 3.75 3.36 0.66
CA PRO A 221 2.57 3.10 1.49
C PRO A 221 2.29 4.19 2.54
N GLU A 222 3.33 4.72 3.19
CA GLU A 222 3.20 5.83 4.12
C GLU A 222 2.72 7.11 3.44
N ALA A 223 3.16 7.40 2.22
CA ALA A 223 2.66 8.55 1.47
C ALA A 223 1.16 8.43 1.16
N ILE A 224 0.70 7.25 0.72
CA ILE A 224 -0.73 6.97 0.48
C ILE A 224 -1.54 7.18 1.77
N TRP A 225 -0.99 6.73 2.90
CA TRP A 225 -1.59 6.94 4.22
C TRP A 225 -1.66 8.42 4.61
N GLN A 226 -0.57 9.18 4.38
CA GLN A 226 -0.52 10.62 4.65
C GLN A 226 -1.49 11.39 3.76
N SER A 227 -1.65 10.98 2.49
CA SER A 227 -2.65 11.54 1.58
C SER A 227 -4.06 11.36 2.13
N ALA A 228 -4.43 10.13 2.49
CA ALA A 228 -5.75 9.84 3.04
C ALA A 228 -6.01 10.54 4.38
N SER A 229 -4.96 10.71 5.20
CA SER A 229 -5.05 11.30 6.54
C SER A 229 -5.08 12.82 6.53
N TRP A 230 -4.32 13.48 5.66
CA TRP A 230 -4.07 14.92 5.74
C TRP A 230 -4.36 15.67 4.46
N TRP A 231 -4.34 15.02 3.30
CA TRP A 231 -4.67 15.66 2.02
C TRP A 231 -6.13 15.48 1.62
N HIS A 232 -6.99 14.95 2.49
CA HIS A 232 -8.43 14.80 2.22
C HIS A 232 -9.13 16.09 1.75
N GLU A 233 -8.73 17.26 2.25
CA GLU A 233 -9.25 18.56 1.79
C GLU A 233 -8.85 18.90 0.35
N TYR A 234 -7.70 18.41 -0.14
CA TYR A 234 -7.26 18.62 -1.52
C TYR A 234 -8.21 17.96 -2.54
N TYR A 235 -8.88 16.88 -2.16
CA TYR A 235 -9.83 16.15 -3.01
C TYR A 235 -11.25 16.71 -2.93
N ASN A 236 -11.60 17.42 -1.86
CA ASN A 236 -12.91 18.04 -1.65
C ASN A 236 -13.02 19.45 -2.28
N LYS A 237 -12.41 19.67 -3.44
CA LYS A 237 -12.45 21.00 -4.11
C LYS A 237 -13.79 21.33 -4.74
N ASP A 238 -14.62 20.32 -5.01
CA ASP A 238 -15.97 20.50 -5.51
C ASP A 238 -16.96 20.53 -4.34
N VAL A 239 -17.63 21.67 -4.17
CA VAL A 239 -18.59 21.91 -3.08
C VAL A 239 -19.91 21.18 -3.35
N GLU A 240 -20.26 20.93 -4.61
CA GLU A 240 -21.51 20.28 -5.00
C GLU A 240 -21.42 18.75 -4.88
N ASN A 241 -20.25 18.16 -5.16
CA ASN A 241 -19.99 16.73 -5.01
C ASN A 241 -18.63 16.46 -4.33
N PRO A 242 -18.54 16.64 -3.00
CA PRO A 242 -17.31 16.40 -2.25
C PRO A 242 -16.89 14.92 -2.34
N GLN A 243 -15.68 14.69 -2.83
CA GLN A 243 -15.07 13.38 -2.99
C GLN A 243 -14.39 12.90 -1.70
N TYR A 244 -15.20 12.41 -0.77
CA TYR A 244 -14.70 11.98 0.53
C TYR A 244 -13.86 10.69 0.45
N ILE A 245 -12.68 10.74 1.06
CA ILE A 245 -11.87 9.57 1.37
C ILE A 245 -12.30 9.01 2.72
N TYR A 246 -12.61 7.72 2.75
CA TYR A 246 -12.97 7.01 3.98
C TYR A 246 -12.01 5.86 4.25
N GLY A 247 -12.08 5.30 5.44
CA GLY A 247 -11.37 4.08 5.73
C GLY A 247 -11.44 3.66 7.18
N ALA A 248 -10.81 2.52 7.46
CA ALA A 248 -10.55 2.07 8.81
C ALA A 248 -9.13 1.55 8.92
N PHE A 249 -8.56 1.61 10.12
CA PHE A 249 -7.20 1.14 10.36
C PHE A 249 -7.04 0.54 11.75
N THR A 250 -6.14 -0.44 11.84
CA THR A 250 -5.59 -0.97 13.08
C THR A 250 -4.07 -0.97 12.95
N ARG A 251 -3.38 -0.52 13.99
CA ARG A 251 -1.92 -0.49 14.01
C ARG A 251 -1.40 -0.75 15.41
N GLU A 252 -0.32 -1.49 15.46
CA GLU A 252 0.44 -1.86 16.63
C GLU A 252 1.92 -1.71 16.27
N HIS A 253 2.73 -1.30 17.24
CA HIS A 253 4.16 -1.10 17.01
C HIS A 253 4.90 -2.40 17.37
N TYR A 254 5.36 -3.11 16.35
CA TYR A 254 6.14 -4.34 16.50
C TYR A 254 7.58 -4.14 16.05
N LEU A 255 8.49 -4.59 16.93
CA LEU A 255 9.87 -4.92 16.59
C LEU A 255 9.90 -6.31 15.97
N VAL A 256 10.96 -6.59 15.21
CA VAL A 256 11.20 -7.92 14.64
C VAL A 256 11.45 -8.90 15.77
N ASP A 257 10.76 -10.05 15.75
CA ASP A 257 10.93 -11.10 16.74
C ASP A 257 12.36 -11.67 16.70
N ALA A 258 12.92 -12.00 17.88
CA ALA A 258 14.28 -12.51 18.00
C ALA A 258 14.48 -13.86 17.26
N SER A 259 13.41 -14.64 17.05
CA SER A 259 13.42 -15.92 16.33
C SER A 259 13.86 -15.82 14.86
N TYR A 260 13.82 -14.63 14.26
CA TYR A 260 14.33 -14.41 12.90
C TYR A 260 15.86 -14.36 12.83
N PHE A 261 16.55 -14.27 13.96
CA PHE A 261 18.00 -14.24 14.02
C PHE A 261 18.54 -15.62 14.44
N PRO A 262 19.72 -16.02 13.93
CA PRO A 262 20.33 -17.26 14.39
C PRO A 262 20.52 -17.20 15.91
N SER A 263 20.01 -18.19 16.63
CA SER A 263 20.36 -18.38 18.03
C SER A 263 21.87 -18.60 18.11
N GLY A 264 22.58 -17.74 18.84
CA GLY A 264 24.03 -17.85 19.00
C GLY A 264 24.41 -19.27 19.41
N GLY A 265 25.16 -19.95 18.55
CA GLY A 265 25.80 -21.22 18.83
C GLY A 265 27.17 -21.03 19.47
#